data_AF-A0A6S6T4T2-F1
#
_entry.id   AF-A0A6S6T4T2-F1
#
_cell.length_a   1.000
_cell.length_b   1.000
_cell.length_c   1.000
_cell.angle_alpha   90.00
_cell.angle_beta   90.00
_cell.angle_gamma   90.00
#
_symmetry.space_group_name_H-M   'P 1'
#
loop_
_entity.id
_entity.type
_entity.pdbx_description
1 polymer ?
#
loop_
_entity_poly.entity_id
_entity_poly.type
_entity_poly.pdbx_seq_one_letter_code
_entity_poly.pdbx_strand_id
1 'polypeptide(L)'
;MAYKLKMDPNDLASMTYKKYVDFCKKEVVKAAKFGETEVVILSDFEFSCKNVGTLILMGKLSGPLLKFYKKQKKERSQEKDFAKGSCVFDKDELGNPVMNIALNDGKGKPSKMLKNGKALFKKIGMTPNIFKGDMLESVKDGDLAEEEVGVIKGQVDDENDHQAMAQIIRQYKKTYGVVVAQIVPMLSNKEAATTLNSSHLELAKRLFALSSSVQNKFTEITKGGRKKHQEFHDKVVAKHDQVRKIAGAVKKILADNADIEIGVKGMEESLKKDIKTLMSELKAHDTKIREYEAAIREKVKERGLKFGKK
;
A
#
# COMPACT_ATOMS: atom_id res chain seq x y z
N MET A 1 -20.87 15.96 3.71
CA MET A 1 -21.46 14.94 4.61
C MET A 1 -21.02 13.57 4.14
N ALA A 2 -20.60 12.66 5.02
CA ALA A 2 -20.21 11.30 4.64
C ALA A 2 -21.42 10.44 4.26
N TYR A 3 -21.30 9.58 3.24
CA TYR A 3 -22.34 8.63 2.85
C TYR A 3 -22.66 7.68 4.00
N LYS A 4 -23.93 7.45 4.32
CA LYS A 4 -24.37 6.52 5.35
C LYS A 4 -25.20 5.42 4.72
N LEU A 5 -24.89 4.16 5.05
CA LEU A 5 -25.70 3.02 4.66
C LEU A 5 -27.12 3.18 5.23
N LYS A 6 -28.14 3.11 4.37
CA LYS A 6 -29.54 3.30 4.78
C LYS A 6 -30.23 2.03 5.31
N MET A 7 -29.59 0.87 5.14
CA MET A 7 -30.13 -0.43 5.53
C MET A 7 -29.42 -0.93 6.79
N ASP A 8 -30.16 -1.61 7.66
CA ASP A 8 -29.55 -2.36 8.76
C ASP A 8 -28.88 -3.63 8.18
N PRO A 9 -27.58 -3.84 8.39
CA PRO A 9 -26.91 -5.06 7.93
C PRO A 9 -27.52 -6.36 8.46
N ASN A 10 -28.30 -6.34 9.55
CA ASN A 10 -28.99 -7.53 10.05
C ASN A 10 -30.11 -8.02 9.12
N ASP A 11 -30.71 -7.12 8.34
CA ASP A 11 -31.81 -7.45 7.41
C ASP A 11 -31.33 -8.29 6.21
N LEU A 12 -30.01 -8.30 5.95
CA LEU A 12 -29.39 -8.98 4.81
C LEU A 12 -29.63 -10.49 4.79
N ALA A 13 -29.67 -11.14 5.96
CA ALA A 13 -29.85 -12.59 6.06
C ALA A 13 -31.24 -13.03 5.56
N SER A 14 -32.24 -12.15 5.68
CA SER A 14 -33.61 -12.42 5.20
C SER A 14 -33.81 -12.07 3.72
N MET A 15 -32.84 -11.37 3.11
CA MET A 15 -32.98 -10.81 1.78
C MET A 15 -32.61 -11.82 0.68
N THR A 16 -33.43 -11.88 -0.36
CA THR A 16 -33.10 -12.65 -1.56
C THR A 16 -32.04 -11.93 -2.39
N TYR A 17 -31.25 -12.67 -3.17
CA TYR A 17 -30.23 -12.09 -4.02
C TYR A 17 -30.79 -11.04 -5.00
N LYS A 18 -32.01 -11.28 -5.53
CA LYS A 18 -32.68 -10.32 -6.43
C LYS A 18 -32.97 -8.98 -5.72
N LYS A 19 -33.57 -9.01 -4.53
CA LYS A 19 -33.86 -7.81 -3.73
C LYS A 19 -32.58 -7.06 -3.37
N TYR A 20 -31.52 -7.80 -3.02
CA TYR A 20 -30.21 -7.23 -2.72
C TYR A 20 -29.59 -6.53 -3.94
N VAL A 21 -29.65 -7.12 -5.14
CA VAL A 21 -29.14 -6.48 -6.36
C VAL A 21 -29.84 -5.15 -6.63
N ASP A 22 -31.17 -5.11 -6.49
CA ASP A 22 -31.96 -3.89 -6.69
C ASP A 22 -31.63 -2.80 -5.67
N PHE A 23 -31.42 -3.20 -4.41
CA PHE A 23 -30.92 -2.33 -3.35
C PHE A 23 -29.51 -1.80 -3.68
N CYS A 24 -28.57 -2.69 -3.99
CA CYS A 24 -27.18 -2.37 -4.27
C CYS A 24 -27.07 -1.41 -5.45
N LYS A 25 -27.84 -1.61 -6.53
CA LYS A 25 -27.90 -0.70 -7.69
C LYS A 25 -28.28 0.72 -7.29
N LYS A 26 -29.26 0.89 -6.39
CA LYS A 26 -29.68 2.21 -5.88
C LYS A 26 -28.61 2.84 -4.99
N GLU A 27 -27.97 2.04 -4.14
CA GLU A 27 -26.94 2.53 -3.23
C GLU A 27 -25.67 2.94 -3.96
N VAL A 28 -25.24 2.19 -4.97
CA VAL A 28 -24.08 2.53 -5.82
C VAL A 28 -24.27 3.89 -6.49
N VAL A 29 -25.44 4.16 -7.07
CA VAL A 29 -25.74 5.46 -7.70
C VAL A 29 -25.73 6.60 -6.69
N LYS A 30 -26.17 6.36 -5.45
CA LYS A 30 -26.12 7.38 -4.39
C LYS A 30 -24.70 7.60 -3.89
N ALA A 31 -23.97 6.52 -3.60
CA ALA A 31 -22.60 6.54 -3.11
C ALA A 31 -21.67 7.25 -4.10
N ALA A 32 -21.86 7.04 -5.41
CA ALA A 32 -21.11 7.72 -6.46
C ALA A 32 -21.21 9.25 -6.39
N LYS A 33 -22.29 9.82 -5.84
CA LYS A 33 -22.43 11.28 -5.65
C LYS A 33 -21.53 11.84 -4.54
N PHE A 34 -20.97 10.98 -3.69
CA PHE A 34 -20.10 11.37 -2.58
C PHE A 34 -18.61 11.23 -2.92
N GLY A 35 -18.26 10.73 -4.12
CA GLY A 35 -16.88 10.53 -4.56
C GLY A 35 -16.25 9.27 -3.97
N GLU A 36 -15.86 9.34 -2.70
CA GLU A 36 -15.26 8.24 -1.94
C GLU A 36 -16.20 7.78 -0.80
N THR A 37 -16.25 6.47 -0.57
CA THR A 37 -16.93 5.88 0.58
C THR A 37 -16.17 4.67 1.12
N GLU A 38 -16.30 4.40 2.41
CA GLU A 38 -15.88 3.11 2.97
C GLU A 38 -16.80 1.98 2.49
N VAL A 39 -16.27 0.77 2.44
CA VAL A 39 -16.96 -0.42 1.97
C VAL A 39 -16.63 -1.65 2.83
N VAL A 40 -17.62 -2.51 3.05
CA VAL A 40 -17.47 -3.87 3.57
C VAL A 40 -17.91 -4.84 2.48
N ILE A 41 -17.09 -5.84 2.20
CA ILE A 41 -17.32 -6.82 1.13
C ILE A 41 -17.12 -8.25 1.63
N LEU A 42 -18.05 -9.13 1.29
CA LEU A 42 -17.96 -10.58 1.50
C LEU A 42 -18.06 -11.27 0.13
N SER A 43 -17.10 -12.12 -0.23
CA SER A 43 -17.13 -12.81 -1.54
C SER A 43 -18.15 -13.94 -1.61
N ASP A 44 -18.47 -14.60 -0.49
CA ASP A 44 -19.31 -15.81 -0.42
C ASP A 44 -20.44 -15.63 0.61
N PHE A 45 -21.35 -14.72 0.34
CA PHE A 45 -22.54 -14.51 1.16
C PHE A 45 -23.69 -15.38 0.65
N GLU A 46 -24.26 -16.22 1.53
CA GLU A 46 -25.46 -17.01 1.24
C GLU A 46 -26.70 -16.17 1.54
N PHE A 47 -27.45 -15.81 0.50
CA PHE A 47 -28.72 -15.09 0.60
C PHE A 47 -29.86 -16.04 0.99
N SER A 48 -31.01 -15.51 1.44
CA SER A 48 -32.13 -16.33 1.91
C SER A 48 -32.68 -17.31 0.86
N CYS A 49 -32.51 -16.98 -0.42
CA CYS A 49 -32.87 -17.85 -1.54
C CYS A 49 -31.79 -18.91 -1.89
N LYS A 50 -30.86 -19.20 -0.96
CA LYS A 50 -29.75 -20.15 -1.12
C LYS A 50 -28.75 -19.81 -2.23
N ASN A 51 -28.84 -18.61 -2.79
CA ASN A 51 -27.87 -18.12 -3.75
C ASN A 51 -26.61 -17.66 -2.99
N VAL A 52 -25.43 -18.12 -3.40
CA VAL A 52 -24.16 -17.65 -2.88
C VAL A 52 -23.58 -16.62 -3.83
N GLY A 53 -23.29 -15.43 -3.33
CA GLY A 53 -22.75 -14.35 -4.14
C GLY A 53 -21.98 -13.30 -3.33
N THR A 54 -21.45 -12.29 -4.03
CA THR A 54 -20.75 -11.19 -3.36
C THR A 54 -21.72 -10.20 -2.75
N LEU A 55 -21.51 -9.88 -1.47
CA LEU A 55 -22.18 -8.83 -0.72
C LEU A 55 -21.26 -7.62 -0.61
N ILE A 56 -21.78 -6.43 -0.90
CA ILE A 56 -21.07 -5.14 -0.86
C ILE A 56 -21.97 -4.15 -0.11
N LEU A 57 -21.44 -3.59 0.97
CA LEU A 57 -22.10 -2.58 1.79
C LEU A 57 -21.24 -1.34 1.80
N MET A 58 -21.77 -0.23 1.32
CA MET A 58 -21.05 1.05 1.25
C MET A 58 -21.62 2.03 2.25
N GLY A 59 -20.74 2.80 2.87
CA GLY A 59 -21.08 3.87 3.80
C GLY A 59 -20.05 3.99 4.89
N LYS A 60 -20.12 5.12 5.62
CA LYS A 60 -19.28 5.41 6.77
C LYS A 60 -19.25 4.21 7.71
N LEU A 61 -18.05 3.71 7.99
CA LEU A 61 -17.75 2.57 8.83
C LEU A 61 -17.92 2.94 10.31
N SER A 62 -19.16 3.21 10.69
CA SER A 62 -19.57 3.58 12.04
C SER A 62 -20.90 2.91 12.37
N GLY A 63 -21.22 2.82 13.66
CA GLY A 63 -22.50 2.28 14.12
C GLY A 63 -22.78 0.85 13.61
N PRO A 64 -23.93 0.58 12.97
CA PRO A 64 -24.32 -0.76 12.52
C PRO A 64 -23.32 -1.41 11.56
N LEU A 65 -22.75 -0.66 10.62
CA LEU A 65 -21.84 -1.22 9.61
C LEU A 65 -20.50 -1.67 10.23
N LEU A 66 -19.96 -0.91 11.18
CA LEU A 66 -18.76 -1.32 11.92
C LEU A 66 -19.03 -2.53 12.82
N LYS A 67 -20.20 -2.58 13.47
CA LYS A 67 -20.62 -3.76 14.26
C LYS A 67 -20.73 -4.99 13.38
N PHE A 68 -21.36 -4.87 12.21
CA PHE A 68 -21.45 -5.94 11.22
C PHE A 68 -20.07 -6.43 10.78
N TYR A 69 -19.16 -5.52 10.41
CA TYR A 69 -17.79 -5.89 10.05
C TYR A 69 -17.08 -6.67 11.17
N LYS A 70 -17.13 -6.17 12.41
CA LYS A 70 -16.49 -6.84 13.57
C LYS A 70 -17.09 -8.22 13.84
N LYS A 71 -18.40 -8.39 13.66
CA LYS A 71 -19.09 -9.69 13.78
C LYS A 71 -18.58 -10.66 12.71
N GLN A 72 -18.59 -10.25 11.43
CA GLN A 72 -18.11 -11.09 10.33
C GLN A 72 -16.62 -11.41 10.46
N LYS A 73 -15.78 -10.49 10.94
CA LYS A 73 -14.35 -10.74 11.20
C LYS A 73 -14.11 -11.87 12.21
N LYS A 74 -15.02 -12.03 13.18
CA LYS A 74 -14.97 -13.12 14.18
C LYS A 74 -15.53 -14.42 13.61
N GLU A 75 -16.74 -14.37 13.08
CA GLU A 75 -17.49 -15.54 12.61
C GLU A 75 -16.89 -16.16 11.35
N ARG A 76 -16.33 -15.34 10.45
CA ARG A 76 -15.81 -15.76 9.14
C ARG A 76 -14.29 -15.77 9.05
N SER A 77 -13.63 -15.93 10.18
CA SER A 77 -12.17 -15.79 10.28
C SER A 77 -11.40 -16.85 9.48
N GLN A 78 -12.02 -17.98 9.11
CA GLN A 78 -11.41 -19.11 8.41
C GLN A 78 -11.75 -19.14 6.91
N GLU A 79 -12.87 -18.54 6.53
CA GLU A 79 -13.50 -18.57 5.21
C GLU A 79 -12.76 -17.65 4.22
N LYS A 80 -11.98 -16.68 4.74
CA LYS A 80 -11.12 -15.76 3.98
C LYS A 80 -11.87 -15.05 2.85
N ASP A 81 -13.13 -14.72 3.10
CA ASP A 81 -14.07 -14.14 2.13
C ASP A 81 -14.46 -12.70 2.48
N PHE A 82 -14.18 -12.23 3.70
CA PHE A 82 -14.56 -10.91 4.19
C PHE A 82 -13.40 -9.90 4.14
N ALA A 83 -13.69 -8.67 3.73
CA ALA A 83 -12.78 -7.54 3.84
C ALA A 83 -13.54 -6.21 4.04
N LYS A 84 -12.82 -5.18 4.45
CA LYS A 84 -13.25 -3.79 4.36
C LYS A 84 -12.22 -2.97 3.61
N GLY A 85 -12.62 -1.78 3.17
CA GLY A 85 -11.80 -0.95 2.32
C GLY A 85 -12.39 0.42 2.04
N SER A 86 -11.76 1.12 1.11
CA SER A 86 -12.29 2.32 0.46
C SER A 86 -12.81 1.98 -0.94
N CYS A 87 -13.82 2.72 -1.38
CA CYS A 87 -14.45 2.60 -2.68
C CYS A 87 -14.54 3.98 -3.33
N VAL A 88 -14.01 4.10 -4.55
CA VAL A 88 -14.05 5.31 -5.38
C VAL A 88 -14.71 4.99 -6.71
N PHE A 89 -15.62 5.85 -7.14
CA PHE A 89 -16.32 5.72 -8.41
C PHE A 89 -15.66 6.58 -9.48
N ASP A 90 -15.40 5.98 -10.64
CA ASP A 90 -14.76 6.64 -11.78
C ASP A 90 -15.48 6.22 -13.08
N LYS A 91 -14.97 6.65 -14.23
CA LYS A 91 -15.36 6.13 -15.55
C LYS A 91 -14.13 5.51 -16.22
N ASP A 92 -14.31 4.43 -16.98
CA ASP A 92 -13.25 3.90 -17.85
C ASP A 92 -13.08 4.75 -19.11
N GLU A 93 -12.24 4.30 -20.03
CA GLU A 93 -11.89 5.01 -21.27
C GLU A 93 -13.04 5.13 -22.27
N LEU A 94 -14.08 4.32 -22.09
CA LEU A 94 -15.28 4.29 -22.92
C LEU A 94 -16.43 5.01 -22.20
N GLY A 95 -16.13 5.71 -21.10
CA GLY A 95 -17.12 6.38 -20.26
C GLY A 95 -17.95 5.41 -19.40
N ASN A 96 -17.62 4.11 -19.35
CA ASN A 96 -18.38 3.16 -18.54
C ASN A 96 -18.09 3.38 -17.06
N PRO A 97 -19.09 3.32 -16.18
CA PRO A 97 -18.88 3.42 -14.75
C PRO A 97 -17.94 2.35 -14.20
N VAL A 98 -16.91 2.76 -13.47
CA VAL A 98 -15.93 1.91 -12.79
C VAL A 98 -16.05 2.09 -11.29
N MET A 99 -15.91 0.99 -10.56
CA MET A 99 -15.87 0.97 -9.11
C MET A 99 -14.51 0.44 -8.65
N ASN A 100 -13.66 1.34 -8.17
CA ASN A 100 -12.36 0.99 -7.61
C ASN A 100 -12.53 0.67 -6.13
N ILE A 101 -12.09 -0.50 -5.68
CA ILE A 101 -12.18 -0.95 -4.29
C ILE A 101 -10.79 -1.35 -3.79
N ALA A 102 -10.29 -0.61 -2.82
CA ALA A 102 -9.01 -0.86 -2.15
C ALA A 102 -9.29 -1.54 -0.80
N LEU A 103 -8.88 -2.81 -0.66
CA LEU A 103 -9.10 -3.60 0.55
C LEU A 103 -7.95 -3.42 1.53
N ASN A 104 -8.20 -2.72 2.63
CA ASN A 104 -7.19 -2.37 3.63
C ASN A 104 -7.25 -3.17 4.94
N ASP A 105 -8.32 -3.94 5.19
CA ASP A 105 -8.39 -4.87 6.33
C ASP A 105 -9.30 -6.08 6.01
N GLY A 106 -9.04 -7.20 6.69
CA GLY A 106 -9.72 -8.48 6.50
C GLY A 106 -8.95 -9.51 5.68
N LYS A 107 -9.56 -10.67 5.45
CA LYS A 107 -8.91 -11.84 4.83
C LYS A 107 -9.36 -12.12 3.40
N GLY A 108 -10.31 -11.33 2.88
CA GLY A 108 -10.84 -11.42 1.53
C GLY A 108 -9.77 -11.31 0.45
N LYS A 109 -9.90 -12.13 -0.60
CA LYS A 109 -9.03 -12.09 -1.78
C LYS A 109 -9.72 -11.35 -2.93
N PRO A 110 -9.09 -10.31 -3.53
CA PRO A 110 -9.67 -9.57 -4.66
C PRO A 110 -10.11 -10.46 -5.82
N SER A 111 -9.30 -11.46 -6.19
CA SER A 111 -9.62 -12.39 -7.27
C SER A 111 -10.90 -13.18 -7.02
N LYS A 112 -11.16 -13.58 -5.77
CA LYS A 112 -12.39 -14.29 -5.38
C LYS A 112 -13.60 -13.36 -5.42
N MET A 113 -13.46 -12.13 -4.92
CA MET A 113 -14.50 -11.10 -4.96
C MET A 113 -14.88 -10.72 -6.40
N LEU A 114 -13.89 -10.60 -7.29
CA LEU A 114 -14.14 -10.36 -8.72
C LEU A 114 -14.87 -11.53 -9.37
N LYS A 115 -14.44 -12.77 -9.10
CA LYS A 115 -15.06 -13.99 -9.66
C LYS A 115 -16.52 -14.13 -9.22
N ASN A 116 -16.78 -14.08 -7.92
CA ASN A 116 -18.12 -14.27 -7.36
C ASN A 116 -19.03 -13.05 -7.60
N GLY A 117 -18.44 -11.86 -7.67
CA GLY A 117 -19.17 -10.62 -7.90
C GLY A 117 -19.53 -10.39 -9.36
N LYS A 118 -19.00 -11.16 -10.31
CA LYS A 118 -19.22 -10.96 -11.77
C LYS A 118 -20.68 -10.74 -12.14
N ALA A 119 -21.59 -11.56 -11.59
CA ALA A 119 -23.02 -11.42 -11.84
C ALA A 119 -23.63 -10.15 -11.20
N LEU A 120 -23.18 -9.78 -10.00
CA LEU A 120 -23.61 -8.55 -9.33
C LEU A 120 -23.17 -7.32 -10.13
N PHE A 121 -21.87 -7.21 -10.41
CA PHE A 121 -21.25 -6.08 -11.11
C PHE A 121 -21.89 -5.83 -12.49
N LYS A 122 -22.14 -6.91 -13.25
CA LYS A 122 -22.88 -6.84 -14.52
C LYS A 122 -24.30 -6.26 -14.33
N LYS A 123 -25.03 -6.67 -13.29
CA LYS A 123 -26.42 -6.21 -13.04
C LYS A 123 -26.49 -4.78 -12.52
N ILE A 124 -25.53 -4.34 -11.72
CA ILE A 124 -25.46 -2.95 -11.25
C ILE A 124 -24.87 -2.00 -12.29
N GLY A 125 -24.27 -2.51 -13.37
CA GLY A 125 -23.71 -1.71 -14.46
C GLY A 125 -22.40 -1.04 -14.10
N MET A 126 -21.56 -1.69 -13.29
CA MET A 126 -20.26 -1.20 -12.86
C MET A 126 -19.17 -2.18 -13.25
N THR A 127 -18.03 -1.66 -13.73
CA THR A 127 -16.80 -2.43 -13.91
C THR A 127 -16.00 -2.40 -12.61
N PRO A 128 -15.79 -3.53 -11.92
CA PRO A 128 -15.07 -3.55 -10.66
C PRO A 128 -13.55 -3.55 -10.89
N ASN A 129 -12.83 -2.78 -10.09
CA ASN A 129 -11.39 -2.88 -9.94
C ASN A 129 -11.08 -3.08 -8.45
N ILE A 130 -10.87 -4.33 -8.04
CA ILE A 130 -10.67 -4.68 -6.63
C ILE A 130 -9.21 -5.06 -6.42
N PHE A 131 -8.55 -4.47 -5.44
CA PHE A 131 -7.15 -4.74 -5.10
C PHE A 131 -6.92 -4.68 -3.58
N LYS A 132 -5.77 -5.17 -3.12
CA LYS A 132 -5.35 -5.04 -1.70
C LYS A 132 -4.52 -3.77 -1.51
N GLY A 133 -4.64 -3.16 -0.33
CA GLY A 133 -3.96 -1.92 0.03
C GLY A 133 -4.94 -0.76 0.16
N ASP A 134 -4.40 0.45 0.24
CA ASP A 134 -5.18 1.69 0.30
C ASP A 134 -5.32 2.34 -1.08
N MET A 135 -6.28 3.24 -1.22
CA MET A 135 -6.41 4.10 -2.40
C MET A 135 -5.21 5.03 -2.49
N LEU A 136 -4.77 5.37 -3.70
CA LEU A 136 -3.67 6.32 -3.93
C LEU A 136 -3.82 7.66 -3.18
N GLU A 137 -5.05 8.06 -2.82
CA GLU A 137 -5.36 9.32 -2.11
C GLU A 137 -4.87 9.34 -0.65
N SER A 138 -4.39 8.19 -0.13
CA SER A 138 -3.83 8.07 1.22
C SER A 138 -2.38 8.56 1.37
N VAL A 139 -1.65 8.77 0.28
CA VAL A 139 -0.23 9.19 0.31
C VAL A 139 -0.15 10.70 0.61
N LYS A 140 -0.04 11.05 1.90
CA LYS A 140 -0.04 12.44 2.37
C LYS A 140 1.35 13.05 2.57
N ASP A 141 2.37 12.23 2.81
CA ASP A 141 3.68 12.70 3.26
C ASP A 141 4.79 12.28 2.29
N GLY A 142 5.04 13.11 1.30
CA GLY A 142 6.13 12.97 0.35
C GLY A 142 5.98 13.97 -0.79
N ASP A 143 7.09 14.59 -1.20
CA ASP A 143 7.11 15.38 -2.42
C ASP A 143 8.49 15.29 -3.09
N LEU A 144 8.51 15.32 -4.41
CA LEU A 144 9.76 15.50 -5.15
C LEU A 144 10.19 16.95 -5.05
N ALA A 145 11.50 17.17 -4.91
CA ALA A 145 12.06 18.52 -4.95
C ALA A 145 11.79 19.16 -6.32
N GLU A 146 11.56 20.47 -6.35
CA GLU A 146 11.27 21.20 -7.60
C GLU A 146 12.38 21.05 -8.65
N GLU A 147 13.63 20.96 -8.21
CA GLU A 147 14.79 20.70 -9.08
C GLU A 147 14.67 19.35 -9.80
N GLU A 148 14.28 18.29 -9.08
CA GLU A 148 14.06 16.97 -9.69
C GLU A 148 12.85 16.96 -10.62
N VAL A 149 11.79 17.68 -10.23
CA VAL A 149 10.61 17.86 -11.10
C VAL A 149 11.02 18.55 -12.40
N GLY A 150 11.87 19.57 -12.32
CA GLY A 150 12.44 20.26 -13.48
C GLY A 150 13.24 19.32 -14.38
N VAL A 151 14.12 18.50 -13.82
CA VAL A 151 14.91 17.51 -14.59
C VAL A 151 14.00 16.50 -15.29
N ILE A 152 13.03 15.92 -14.58
CA ILE A 152 12.10 14.94 -15.16
C ILE A 152 11.26 15.58 -16.27
N LYS A 153 10.77 16.80 -16.08
CA LYS A 153 9.98 17.51 -17.10
C LYS A 153 10.82 17.87 -18.33
N GLY A 154 12.08 18.26 -18.15
CA GLY A 154 13.01 18.52 -19.26
C GLY A 154 13.24 17.27 -20.11
N GLN A 155 13.53 16.12 -19.49
CA GLN A 155 13.70 14.85 -20.20
C GLN A 155 12.44 14.41 -20.95
N VAL A 156 11.27 14.64 -20.34
CA VAL A 156 9.97 14.34 -20.95
C VAL A 156 9.73 15.16 -22.22
N ASP A 157 10.15 16.43 -22.24
CA ASP A 157 10.01 17.30 -23.40
C ASP A 157 10.81 16.75 -24.58
N ASP A 158 12.08 16.44 -24.35
CA ASP A 158 12.99 15.87 -25.36
C ASP A 158 12.50 14.51 -25.90
N GLU A 159 11.99 13.64 -25.02
CA GLU A 159 11.51 12.30 -25.40
C GLU A 159 10.17 12.33 -26.15
N ASN A 160 9.33 13.34 -25.89
CA ASN A 160 7.98 13.42 -26.43
C ASN A 160 7.94 13.74 -27.91
N ASP A 161 8.94 14.44 -28.45
CA ASP A 161 9.02 14.85 -29.86
C ASP A 161 8.81 13.67 -30.82
N HIS A 162 9.30 12.49 -30.44
CA HIS A 162 9.26 11.29 -31.27
C HIS A 162 8.18 10.27 -30.89
N GLN A 163 7.43 10.51 -29.81
CA GLN A 163 6.47 9.53 -29.29
C GLN A 163 5.02 9.83 -29.70
N ALA A 164 4.33 8.78 -30.20
CA ALA A 164 2.90 8.86 -30.43
C ALA A 164 2.14 8.88 -29.10
N MET A 165 1.12 9.75 -28.98
CA MET A 165 0.26 9.85 -27.78
C MET A 165 -0.29 8.50 -27.32
N ALA A 166 -0.68 7.62 -28.25
CA ALA A 166 -1.19 6.28 -27.92
C ALA A 166 -0.15 5.40 -27.22
N GLN A 167 1.13 5.54 -27.56
CA GLN A 167 2.23 4.81 -26.91
C GLN A 167 2.44 5.32 -25.48
N ILE A 168 2.47 6.63 -25.29
CA ILE A 168 2.60 7.27 -23.97
C ILE A 168 1.44 6.81 -23.06
N ILE A 169 0.20 6.86 -23.54
CA ILE A 169 -0.99 6.40 -22.80
C ILE A 169 -0.86 4.92 -22.40
N ARG A 170 -0.40 4.05 -23.31
CA ARG A 170 -0.23 2.62 -23.01
C ARG A 170 0.83 2.41 -21.93
N GLN A 171 1.96 3.11 -22.02
CA GLN A 171 3.02 3.03 -21.01
C GLN A 171 2.53 3.56 -19.67
N TYR A 172 1.82 4.69 -19.64
CA TYR A 172 1.24 5.24 -18.42
C TYR A 172 0.36 4.21 -17.71
N LYS A 173 -0.60 3.60 -18.41
CA LYS A 173 -1.52 2.62 -17.79
C LYS A 173 -0.77 1.42 -17.22
N LYS A 174 0.21 0.91 -17.96
CA LYS A 174 1.02 -0.24 -17.53
C LYS A 174 1.79 0.11 -16.26
N THR A 175 2.51 1.23 -16.26
CA THR A 175 3.30 1.68 -15.12
C THR A 175 2.40 2.02 -13.93
N TYR A 176 1.28 2.69 -14.15
CA TYR A 176 0.30 3.01 -13.11
C TYR A 176 -0.22 1.75 -12.43
N GLY A 177 -0.59 0.72 -13.19
CA GLY A 177 -1.02 -0.57 -12.64
C GLY A 177 0.05 -1.24 -11.77
N VAL A 178 1.32 -1.17 -12.17
CA VAL A 178 2.45 -1.70 -11.38
C VAL A 178 2.65 -0.91 -10.09
N VAL A 179 2.68 0.43 -10.17
CA VAL A 179 2.86 1.30 -9.00
C VAL A 179 1.73 1.11 -7.99
N VAL A 180 0.48 1.03 -8.45
CA VAL A 180 -0.69 0.79 -7.58
C VAL A 180 -0.64 -0.59 -6.93
N ALA A 181 -0.17 -1.62 -7.65
CA ALA A 181 -0.12 -2.98 -7.12
C ALA A 181 1.06 -3.23 -6.17
N GLN A 182 2.21 -2.57 -6.41
CA GLN A 182 3.45 -2.87 -5.70
C GLN A 182 3.84 -1.78 -4.69
N ILE A 183 3.77 -0.50 -5.09
CA ILE A 183 4.35 0.60 -4.31
C ILE A 183 3.32 1.19 -3.33
N VAL A 184 2.09 1.46 -3.77
CA VAL A 184 1.05 2.07 -2.91
C VAL A 184 0.79 1.25 -1.64
N PRO A 185 0.70 -0.10 -1.70
CA PRO A 185 0.53 -0.89 -0.48
C PRO A 185 1.74 -0.81 0.46
N MET A 186 2.96 -0.69 -0.09
CA MET A 186 4.18 -0.52 0.71
C MET A 186 4.23 0.84 1.39
N LEU A 187 3.81 1.91 0.72
CA LEU A 187 3.73 3.26 1.31
C LEU A 187 2.70 3.35 2.44
N SER A 188 1.67 2.51 2.42
CA SER A 188 0.60 2.53 3.42
C SER A 188 0.89 1.64 4.64
N ASN A 189 1.93 0.80 4.59
CA ASN A 189 2.33 -0.10 5.67
C ASN A 189 3.81 0.10 6.03
N LYS A 190 4.07 0.55 7.27
CA LYS A 190 5.43 0.83 7.79
C LYS A 190 6.39 -0.35 7.69
N GLU A 191 5.93 -1.58 7.89
CA GLU A 191 6.80 -2.76 7.77
C GLU A 191 7.15 -3.03 6.30
N ALA A 192 6.17 -2.97 5.41
CA ALA A 192 6.38 -3.18 3.98
C ALA A 192 7.23 -2.05 3.35
N ALA A 193 7.16 -0.84 3.90
CA ALA A 193 7.97 0.31 3.48
C ALA A 193 9.48 0.04 3.57
N THR A 194 9.92 -0.80 4.51
CA THR A 194 11.35 -1.18 4.66
C THR A 194 11.89 -1.98 3.48
N THR A 195 11.00 -2.57 2.67
CA THR A 195 11.36 -3.35 1.47
C THR A 195 11.45 -2.51 0.19
N LEU A 196 11.11 -1.21 0.29
CA LEU A 196 11.31 -0.29 -0.83
C LEU A 196 12.79 -0.21 -1.19
N ASN A 197 13.06 -0.05 -2.48
CA ASN A 197 14.42 -0.01 -3.02
C ASN A 197 14.46 0.96 -4.22
N SER A 198 15.65 1.17 -4.77
CA SER A 198 15.87 2.08 -5.91
C SER A 198 15.00 1.76 -7.12
N SER A 199 14.74 0.49 -7.42
CA SER A 199 13.88 0.11 -8.56
C SER A 199 12.42 0.58 -8.39
N HIS A 200 11.93 0.64 -7.15
CA HIS A 200 10.60 1.19 -6.84
C HIS A 200 10.58 2.71 -7.03
N LEU A 201 11.66 3.41 -6.65
CA LEU A 201 11.79 4.85 -6.89
C LEU A 201 11.80 5.16 -8.39
N GLU A 202 12.57 4.40 -9.19
CA GLU A 202 12.61 4.55 -10.64
C GLU A 202 11.24 4.33 -11.28
N LEU A 203 10.48 3.32 -10.83
CA LEU A 203 9.11 3.08 -11.30
C LEU A 203 8.16 4.23 -10.95
N ALA A 204 8.26 4.80 -9.75
CA ALA A 204 7.44 5.93 -9.32
C ALA A 204 7.79 7.22 -10.10
N LYS A 205 9.09 7.51 -10.27
CA LYS A 205 9.58 8.63 -11.09
C LYS A 205 9.15 8.48 -12.55
N ARG A 206 9.23 7.27 -13.11
CA ARG A 206 8.76 6.98 -14.46
C ARG A 206 7.26 7.21 -14.62
N LEU A 207 6.44 6.86 -13.62
CA LEU A 207 5.01 7.17 -13.68
C LEU A 207 4.75 8.68 -13.70
N PHE A 208 5.51 9.44 -12.90
CA PHE A 208 5.44 10.90 -12.88
C PHE A 208 5.88 11.52 -14.22
N ALA A 209 6.98 11.02 -14.79
CA ALA A 209 7.44 11.40 -16.12
C ALA A 209 6.35 11.18 -17.17
N LEU A 210 5.78 9.97 -17.23
CA LEU A 210 4.69 9.65 -18.17
C LEU A 210 3.43 10.50 -17.95
N SER A 211 3.13 10.88 -16.70
CA SER A 211 2.04 11.80 -16.39
C SER A 211 2.29 13.20 -16.97
N SER A 212 3.54 13.67 -16.91
CA SER A 212 3.97 14.92 -17.56
C SER A 212 3.95 14.77 -19.08
N SER A 213 4.40 13.63 -19.61
CA SER A 213 4.44 13.35 -21.05
C SER A 213 3.05 13.44 -21.69
N VAL A 214 2.05 12.88 -21.02
CA VAL A 214 0.64 12.97 -21.46
C VAL A 214 0.19 14.43 -21.55
N GLN A 215 0.53 15.28 -20.59
CA GLN A 215 0.15 16.69 -20.58
C GLN A 215 0.86 17.47 -21.68
N ASN A 216 2.19 17.36 -21.79
CA ASN A 216 2.97 18.03 -22.83
C ASN A 216 2.50 17.61 -24.23
N LYS A 217 2.46 16.30 -24.51
CA LYS A 217 2.07 15.78 -25.84
C LYS A 217 0.63 16.15 -26.20
N PHE A 218 -0.27 16.28 -25.22
CA PHE A 218 -1.64 16.72 -25.47
C PHE A 218 -1.71 18.14 -26.04
N THR A 219 -0.77 19.02 -25.65
CA THR A 219 -0.66 20.37 -26.21
C THR A 219 -0.06 20.39 -27.62
N GLU A 220 0.72 19.39 -28.01
CA GLU A 220 1.35 19.31 -29.33
C GLU A 220 0.47 18.66 -30.41
N ILE A 221 -0.42 17.74 -30.02
CA ILE A 221 -1.25 17.03 -31.00
C ILE A 221 -2.34 17.91 -31.61
N THR A 222 -2.78 17.53 -32.82
CA THR A 222 -3.85 18.21 -33.57
C THR A 222 -5.17 18.26 -32.80
N LYS A 223 -6.05 19.21 -33.14
CA LYS A 223 -7.38 19.38 -32.52
C LYS A 223 -8.21 18.09 -32.52
N GLY A 224 -8.14 17.30 -33.60
CA GLY A 224 -8.81 16.00 -33.68
C GLY A 224 -8.22 14.97 -32.72
N GLY A 225 -6.89 14.94 -32.57
CA GLY A 225 -6.20 14.12 -31.58
C GLY A 225 -6.54 14.51 -30.14
N ARG A 226 -6.62 15.82 -29.84
CA ARG A 226 -7.04 16.32 -28.52
C ARG A 226 -8.43 15.84 -28.15
N LYS A 227 -9.40 15.97 -29.05
CA LYS A 227 -10.77 15.49 -28.81
C LYS A 227 -10.82 13.99 -28.51
N LYS A 228 -9.99 13.18 -29.18
CA LYS A 228 -9.90 11.73 -28.97
C LYS A 228 -9.33 11.35 -27.59
N HIS A 229 -8.42 12.16 -27.05
CA HIS A 229 -7.66 11.84 -25.84
C HIS A 229 -8.01 12.69 -24.62
N GLN A 230 -8.94 13.65 -24.75
CA GLN A 230 -9.32 14.60 -23.70
C GLN A 230 -9.69 13.93 -22.38
N GLU A 231 -10.57 12.93 -22.40
CA GLU A 231 -11.02 12.28 -21.17
C GLU A 231 -9.86 11.61 -20.40
N PHE A 232 -8.93 10.98 -21.13
CA PHE A 232 -7.76 10.37 -20.52
C PHE A 232 -6.79 11.44 -19.99
N HIS A 233 -6.56 12.51 -20.75
CA HIS A 233 -5.76 13.65 -20.32
C HIS A 233 -6.29 14.21 -19.00
N ASP A 234 -7.59 14.48 -18.90
CA ASP A 234 -8.21 15.06 -17.70
C ASP A 234 -8.05 14.16 -16.47
N LYS A 235 -8.15 12.83 -16.66
CA LYS A 235 -7.87 11.84 -15.60
C LYS A 235 -6.41 11.85 -15.15
N VAL A 236 -5.47 12.06 -16.07
CA VAL A 236 -4.05 12.13 -15.74
C VAL A 236 -3.72 13.44 -15.03
N VAL A 237 -4.26 14.57 -15.49
CA VAL A 237 -4.11 15.88 -14.85
C VAL A 237 -4.62 15.83 -13.41
N ALA A 238 -5.82 15.28 -13.18
CA ALA A 238 -6.40 15.16 -11.85
C ALA A 238 -5.55 14.34 -10.87
N LYS A 239 -4.69 13.45 -11.38
CA LYS A 239 -3.82 12.55 -10.58
C LYS A 239 -2.35 12.97 -10.60
N HIS A 240 -2.00 14.03 -11.32
CA HIS A 240 -0.60 14.39 -11.57
C HIS A 240 0.17 14.66 -10.27
N ASP A 241 -0.37 15.52 -9.41
CA ASP A 241 0.23 15.84 -8.11
C ASP A 241 0.32 14.64 -7.19
N GLN A 242 -0.65 13.73 -7.27
CA GLN A 242 -0.64 12.51 -6.47
C GLN A 242 0.51 11.58 -6.90
N VAL A 243 0.73 11.42 -8.21
CA VAL A 243 1.85 10.64 -8.73
C VAL A 243 3.19 11.26 -8.32
N ARG A 244 3.29 12.59 -8.31
CA ARG A 244 4.45 13.33 -7.79
C ARG A 244 4.73 12.97 -6.33
N LYS A 245 3.70 13.02 -5.48
CA LYS A 245 3.79 12.70 -4.04
C LYS A 245 4.22 11.26 -3.78
N ILE A 246 3.80 10.31 -4.60
CA ILE A 246 4.22 8.89 -4.50
C ILE A 246 5.72 8.77 -4.70
N ALA A 247 6.27 9.38 -5.75
CA ALA A 247 7.71 9.36 -6.00
C ALA A 247 8.49 10.04 -4.85
N GLY A 248 7.98 11.17 -4.35
CA GLY A 248 8.53 11.84 -3.17
C GLY A 248 8.52 10.99 -1.90
N ALA A 249 7.41 10.28 -1.63
CA ALA A 249 7.27 9.42 -0.46
C ALA A 249 8.23 8.23 -0.51
N VAL A 250 8.36 7.57 -1.67
CA VAL A 250 9.34 6.49 -1.86
C VAL A 250 10.75 7.01 -1.65
N LYS A 251 11.10 8.18 -2.21
CA LYS A 251 12.43 8.78 -2.04
C LYS A 251 12.74 9.06 -0.58
N LYS A 252 11.80 9.65 0.15
CA LYS A 252 11.95 9.95 1.57
C LYS A 252 12.21 8.69 2.40
N ILE A 253 11.43 7.63 2.20
CA ILE A 253 11.62 6.36 2.91
C ILE A 253 13.00 5.74 2.60
N LEU A 254 13.46 5.84 1.35
CA LEU A 254 14.79 5.35 0.98
C LEU A 254 15.91 6.15 1.64
N ALA A 255 15.78 7.47 1.74
CA ALA A 255 16.72 8.31 2.47
C ALA A 255 16.73 7.96 3.96
N ASP A 256 15.55 7.86 4.57
CA ASP A 256 15.39 7.48 5.98
C ASP A 256 16.03 6.09 6.26
N ASN A 257 15.84 5.12 5.35
CA ASN A 257 16.45 3.79 5.46
C ASN A 257 17.99 3.83 5.32
N ALA A 258 18.52 4.67 4.42
CA ALA A 258 19.96 4.83 4.24
C ALA A 258 20.62 5.48 5.47
N ASP A 259 19.97 6.48 6.05
CA ASP A 259 20.44 7.14 7.29
C ASP A 259 20.42 6.18 8.48
N ILE A 260 19.40 5.32 8.59
CA ILE A 260 19.36 4.24 9.59
C ILE A 260 20.51 3.26 9.38
N GLU A 261 20.80 2.84 8.15
CA GLU A 261 21.88 1.89 7.87
C GLU A 261 23.27 2.46 8.22
N ILE A 262 23.48 3.76 7.98
CA ILE A 262 24.71 4.47 8.38
C ILE A 262 24.81 4.54 9.91
N GLY A 263 23.71 4.88 10.59
CA GLY A 263 23.65 4.91 12.06
C GLY A 263 23.96 3.56 12.71
N VAL A 264 23.43 2.46 12.16
CA VAL A 264 23.67 1.09 12.64
C VAL A 264 25.13 0.68 12.46
N LYS A 265 25.75 0.99 11.31
CA LYS A 265 27.18 0.69 11.07
C LYS A 265 28.10 1.46 12.02
N GLY A 266 27.82 2.75 12.26
CA GLY A 266 28.56 3.54 13.25
C GLY A 266 28.43 3.00 14.66
N MET A 267 27.24 2.52 15.03
CA MET A 267 27.00 1.89 16.32
C MET A 267 27.72 0.53 16.46
N GLU A 268 27.76 -0.27 15.39
CA GLU A 268 28.48 -1.55 15.33
C GLU A 268 30.00 -1.36 15.48
N GLU A 269 30.58 -0.34 14.84
CA GLU A 269 31.99 0.00 15.01
C GLU A 269 32.32 0.46 16.45
N SER A 270 31.44 1.26 17.07
CA SER A 270 31.57 1.65 18.48
C SER A 270 31.53 0.43 19.39
N LEU A 271 30.54 -0.45 19.21
CA LEU A 271 30.40 -1.69 19.99
C LEU A 271 31.61 -2.61 19.84
N LYS A 272 32.18 -2.75 18.63
CA LYS A 272 33.40 -3.52 18.41
C LYS A 272 34.59 -2.94 19.17
N LYS A 273 34.71 -1.62 19.25
CA LYS A 273 35.76 -0.94 20.01
C LYS A 273 35.60 -1.17 21.52
N ASP A 274 34.37 -1.10 22.02
CA ASP A 274 34.06 -1.33 23.43
C ASP A 274 34.34 -2.79 23.82
N ILE A 275 33.93 -3.76 22.99
CA ILE A 275 34.23 -5.18 23.18
C ILE A 275 35.75 -5.42 23.21
N LYS A 276 36.51 -4.80 22.31
CA LYS A 276 37.97 -4.94 22.27
C LYS A 276 38.62 -4.40 23.54
N THR A 277 38.11 -3.28 24.05
CA THR A 277 38.57 -2.66 25.30
C THR A 277 38.28 -3.58 26.48
N LEU A 278 37.04 -4.05 26.61
CA LEU A 278 36.64 -5.00 27.66
C LEU A 278 37.44 -6.31 27.62
N MET A 279 37.72 -6.85 26.43
CA MET A 279 38.57 -8.05 26.30
C MET A 279 40.01 -7.80 26.76
N SER A 280 40.54 -6.60 26.52
CA SER A 280 41.89 -6.24 26.98
C SER A 280 41.95 -6.10 28.52
N GLU A 281 40.91 -5.52 29.12
CA GLU A 281 40.75 -5.42 30.57
C GLU A 281 40.60 -6.80 31.21
N LEU A 282 39.78 -7.67 30.61
CA LEU A 282 39.60 -9.05 31.08
C LEU A 282 40.93 -9.83 31.09
N LYS A 283 41.73 -9.71 30.03
CA LYS A 283 43.07 -10.33 29.97
C LYS A 283 44.02 -9.78 31.04
N ALA A 284 43.96 -8.48 31.31
CA ALA A 284 44.75 -7.88 32.38
C ALA A 284 44.33 -8.41 33.76
N HIS A 285 43.02 -8.57 34.00
CA HIS A 285 42.50 -9.18 35.22
C HIS A 285 42.90 -10.65 35.37
N ASP A 286 42.83 -11.45 34.31
CA ASP A 286 43.31 -12.85 34.32
C ASP A 286 44.79 -12.95 34.67
N THR A 287 45.60 -12.01 34.17
CA THR A 287 47.03 -11.95 34.49
C THR A 287 47.24 -11.69 35.98
N LYS A 288 46.53 -10.71 36.56
CA LYS A 288 46.57 -10.44 38.00
C LYS A 288 46.08 -11.61 38.85
N ILE A 289 45.06 -12.33 38.42
CA ILE A 289 44.58 -13.54 39.11
C ILE A 289 45.70 -14.58 39.18
N ARG A 290 46.41 -14.83 38.07
CA ARG A 290 47.54 -15.78 38.04
C ARG A 290 48.70 -15.33 38.93
N GLU A 291 48.99 -14.03 38.97
CA GLU A 291 49.99 -13.45 39.88
C GLU A 291 49.60 -13.67 41.34
N TYR A 292 48.32 -13.44 41.69
CA TYR A 292 47.82 -13.71 43.05
C TYR A 292 47.84 -15.20 43.39
N GLU A 293 47.45 -16.08 42.47
CA GLU A 293 47.54 -17.54 42.67
C GLU A 293 48.98 -17.98 42.93
N ALA A 294 49.95 -17.46 42.17
CA ALA A 294 51.36 -17.74 42.36
C ALA A 294 51.86 -17.24 43.73
N ALA A 295 51.51 -16.01 44.11
CA ALA A 295 51.87 -15.44 45.41
C ALA A 295 51.25 -16.21 46.60
N ILE A 296 50.01 -16.70 46.45
CA ILE A 296 49.37 -17.56 47.45
C ILE A 296 50.11 -18.90 47.55
N ARG A 297 50.47 -19.53 46.43
CA ARG A 297 51.23 -20.78 46.43
C ARG A 297 52.58 -20.66 47.12
N GLU A 298 53.31 -19.57 46.89
CA GLU A 298 54.56 -19.24 47.59
C GLU A 298 54.32 -19.14 49.11
N LYS A 299 53.37 -18.31 49.55
CA LYS A 299 53.06 -18.14 50.98
C LYS A 299 52.61 -19.42 51.67
N VAL A 300 51.89 -20.30 50.97
CA VAL A 300 51.48 -21.61 51.50
C VAL A 300 52.68 -22.54 51.68
N LYS A 301 53.64 -22.54 50.75
CA LYS A 301 54.90 -23.28 50.88
C LYS A 301 55.73 -22.80 52.07
N GLU A 302 55.88 -21.49 52.24
CA GLU A 302 56.60 -20.88 53.38
C GLU A 302 56.02 -21.29 54.73
N ARG A 303 54.71 -21.52 54.80
CA ARG A 303 54.00 -21.97 56.02
C ARG A 303 54.00 -23.48 56.23
N GLY A 304 54.66 -24.28 55.37
CA GLY A 304 54.77 -25.73 55.53
C GLY A 304 53.47 -26.52 55.28
N LEU A 305 52.46 -25.90 54.67
CA LEU A 305 51.15 -26.52 54.38
C LEU A 305 51.18 -27.16 52.99
N LYS A 306 50.80 -28.44 52.86
CA LYS A 306 50.71 -29.12 51.56
C LYS A 306 49.36 -28.83 50.90
N PHE A 307 49.38 -28.34 49.65
CA PHE A 307 48.17 -28.27 48.81
C PHE A 307 47.65 -29.69 48.55
N GLY A 308 46.49 -30.02 49.11
CA GLY A 308 45.78 -31.25 48.75
C GLY A 308 45.35 -31.17 47.28
N LYS A 309 45.92 -32.02 46.43
CA LYS A 309 45.37 -32.25 45.08
C LYS A 309 44.01 -32.93 45.24
N LYS A 310 42.93 -32.26 44.83
CA LYS A 310 41.70 -32.95 44.42
C LYS A 310 41.81 -33.29 42.95
#